data_AF-A0A0D0SCJ5-F1
#
_entry.id   AF-A0A0D0SCJ5-F1
#
_cell.length_a   1.000
_cell.length_b   1.000
_cell.length_c   1.000
_cell.angle_alpha   90.00
_cell.angle_beta   90.00
_cell.angle_gamma   90.00
#
_symmetry.space_group_name_H-M   'P 1'
#
loop_
_entity.id
_entity.type
_entity.pdbx_description
1 polymer ?
#
loop_
_entity_poly.entity_id
_entity_poly.type
_entity_poly.pdbx_seq_one_letter_code
_entity_poly.pdbx_strand_id
1 'polypeptide(L)'
;MKKHWYSYFWIWSIIYFSLGFFNILFAWLGMIDFMLPLIIAIFGGGKFFCNKLCGRGQLFNLLGNTGKCSRKKKTPRWMTSKYFRYGFLIFFLTMFGNMVFQTYLVAAGSRSLKEVLKLFWTFKVPWNWAYSGSVFPDWVAQFSFGFYSLMLTSTLIGLIVMVLYRPRTWCAFCPMGTMTQLICKLKAKND
;
A
#
# COMPACT_ATOMS: atom_id res chain seq x y z
N MET A 1 20.40 -22.97 6.58
CA MET A 1 19.90 -22.24 5.38
C MET A 1 20.20 -20.75 5.54
N LYS A 2 21.05 -20.15 4.69
CA LYS A 2 21.38 -18.71 4.75
C LYS A 2 20.13 -17.90 4.40
N LYS A 3 19.59 -17.13 5.35
CA LYS A 3 18.50 -16.19 5.07
C LYS A 3 19.06 -15.08 4.18
N HIS A 4 18.52 -14.93 2.96
CA HIS A 4 18.90 -13.83 2.07
C HIS A 4 18.57 -12.48 2.74
N TRP A 5 19.43 -11.47 2.56
CA TRP A 5 19.27 -10.11 3.12
C TRP A 5 17.88 -9.51 2.83
N TYR A 6 17.35 -9.78 1.63
CA TYR A 6 16.02 -9.34 1.23
C TYR A 6 14.87 -9.94 2.07
N SER A 7 15.10 -10.96 2.90
CA SER A 7 14.09 -11.57 3.78
C SER A 7 13.70 -10.69 4.98
N TYR A 8 14.35 -9.53 5.17
CA TYR A 8 14.10 -8.60 6.27
C TYR A 8 13.27 -7.37 5.86
N PHE A 9 12.81 -7.25 4.61
CA PHE A 9 11.99 -6.10 4.17
C PHE A 9 10.63 -6.00 4.88
N TRP A 10 10.16 -7.07 5.52
CA TRP A 10 8.99 -6.98 6.41
C TRP A 10 9.24 -6.06 7.62
N ILE A 11 10.48 -5.98 8.12
CA ILE A 11 10.86 -5.09 9.23
C ILE A 11 10.70 -3.63 8.79
N TRP A 12 11.16 -3.29 7.59
CA TRP A 12 10.96 -1.98 6.99
C TRP A 12 9.49 -1.58 6.99
N SER A 13 8.60 -2.53 6.63
CA SER A 13 7.16 -2.27 6.64
C SER A 13 6.61 -1.93 8.01
N ILE A 14 7.04 -2.64 9.06
CA ILE A 14 6.62 -2.35 10.43
C ILE A 14 7.18 -1.00 10.89
N ILE A 15 8.45 -0.73 10.60
CA ILE A 15 9.12 0.50 11.00
C ILE A 15 8.41 1.72 10.40
N TYR A 16 8.17 1.77 9.08
CA TYR A 16 7.55 2.97 8.52
C TYR A 16 6.09 3.16 8.98
N PHE A 17 5.33 2.07 9.18
CA PHE A 17 3.96 2.20 9.70
C PHE A 17 3.95 2.71 11.14
N SER A 18 4.91 2.26 11.96
CA SER A 18 5.08 2.73 13.33
C SER A 18 5.54 4.18 13.35
N LEU A 19 6.52 4.56 12.51
CA LEU A 19 6.96 5.94 12.39
C LEU A 19 5.83 6.86 11.92
N GLY A 20 5.05 6.45 10.92
CA GLY A 20 3.88 7.19 10.45
C GLY A 20 2.76 7.32 11.48
N PHE A 21 2.70 6.41 12.47
CA PHE A 21 1.77 6.49 13.59
C PHE A 21 2.14 7.64 14.55
N PHE A 22 3.44 7.82 14.81
CA PHE A 22 3.95 8.87 15.71
C PHE A 22 4.13 10.22 15.02
N ASN A 23 4.56 10.22 13.75
CA ASN A 23 4.69 11.42 12.96
C ASN A 23 4.25 11.14 11.52
N ILE A 24 3.16 11.79 11.12
CA ILE A 24 2.50 11.52 9.84
C ILE A 24 3.41 11.79 8.64
N LEU A 25 4.37 12.72 8.76
CA LEU A 25 5.28 13.08 7.65
C LEU A 25 6.12 11.89 7.17
N PHE A 26 6.39 10.90 8.03
CA PHE A 26 7.08 9.68 7.61
C PHE A 26 6.29 8.83 6.62
N ALA A 27 5.01 9.12 6.39
CA ALA A 27 4.22 8.52 5.31
C ALA A 27 4.90 8.70 3.93
N TRP A 28 5.70 9.75 3.74
CA TRP A 28 6.50 9.95 2.53
C TRP A 28 7.50 8.82 2.26
N LEU A 29 8.02 8.15 3.30
CA LEU A 29 8.88 6.97 3.11
C LEU A 29 8.13 5.83 2.40
N GLY A 30 6.82 5.71 2.62
CA GLY A 30 5.99 4.73 1.94
C GLY A 30 5.85 4.98 0.43
N MET A 31 6.14 6.20 -0.06
CA MET A 31 6.18 6.48 -1.50
C MET A 31 7.30 5.72 -2.19
N ILE A 32 8.41 5.46 -1.50
CA ILE A 32 9.51 4.64 -2.01
C ILE A 32 8.99 3.22 -2.31
N ASP A 33 8.24 2.63 -1.37
CA ASP A 33 7.61 1.31 -1.55
C ASP A 33 6.54 1.30 -2.65
N PHE A 34 5.99 2.47 -3.01
CA PHE A 34 5.01 2.63 -4.08
C PHE A 34 5.70 2.78 -5.45
N MET A 35 6.80 3.52 -5.52
CA MET A 35 7.51 3.82 -6.76
C MET A 35 8.46 2.69 -7.20
N LEU A 36 9.20 2.08 -6.27
CA LEU A 36 10.12 0.97 -6.56
C LEU A 36 9.52 -0.16 -7.42
N PRO A 37 8.33 -0.73 -7.11
CA PRO A 37 7.74 -1.78 -7.93
C PRO A 37 7.47 -1.33 -9.36
N LEU A 38 7.06 -0.07 -9.56
CA LEU A 38 6.75 0.48 -10.88
C LEU A 38 8.03 0.71 -11.68
N ILE A 39 9.04 1.32 -11.08
CA ILE A 39 10.36 1.54 -11.70
C ILE A 39 10.97 0.21 -12.14
N ILE A 40 11.00 -0.79 -11.25
CA ILE A 40 11.56 -2.11 -11.58
C ILE A 40 10.75 -2.81 -12.67
N ALA A 41 9.42 -2.66 -12.69
CA ALA A 41 8.60 -3.24 -13.75
C ALA A 41 8.83 -2.57 -15.12
N ILE A 42 9.08 -1.26 -15.15
CA ILE A 42 9.37 -0.50 -16.38
C ILE A 42 10.76 -0.88 -16.93
N PHE A 43 11.80 -0.75 -16.10
CA PHE A 43 13.19 -0.94 -16.54
C PHE A 43 13.62 -2.41 -16.56
N GLY A 44 13.48 -3.12 -15.45
CA GLY A 44 14.00 -4.48 -15.28
C GLY A 44 13.16 -5.57 -15.93
N GLY A 45 11.86 -5.32 -16.14
CA GLY A 45 10.94 -6.33 -16.65
C GLY A 45 10.62 -7.41 -15.61
N GLY A 46 9.33 -7.67 -15.43
CA GLY A 46 8.85 -8.76 -14.57
C GLY A 46 8.47 -8.34 -13.14
N LYS A 47 8.08 -9.35 -12.36
CA LYS A 47 7.42 -9.18 -11.05
C LYS A 47 8.33 -9.49 -9.86
N PHE A 48 9.64 -9.32 -10.02
CA PHE A 48 10.61 -9.67 -8.98
C PHE A 48 10.32 -8.93 -7.67
N PHE A 49 10.02 -7.63 -7.75
CA PHE A 49 9.71 -6.83 -6.57
C PHE A 49 8.47 -7.37 -5.83
N CYS A 50 7.34 -7.51 -6.52
CA CYS A 50 6.10 -8.00 -5.89
C CYS A 50 6.22 -9.44 -5.35
N ASN A 51 7.03 -10.29 -6.00
CA ASN A 51 7.16 -11.70 -5.61
C ASN A 51 8.15 -11.91 -4.45
N LYS A 52 9.28 -11.19 -4.45
CA LYS A 52 10.39 -11.44 -3.53
C LYS A 52 10.72 -10.27 -2.60
N LEU A 53 10.58 -9.01 -3.03
CA LEU A 53 11.04 -7.83 -2.27
C LEU A 53 9.94 -7.10 -1.50
N CYS A 54 8.67 -7.26 -1.87
CA CYS A 54 7.58 -6.52 -1.25
C CYS A 54 7.49 -6.80 0.26
N GLY A 55 7.88 -5.82 1.09
CA GLY A 55 7.93 -5.96 2.55
C GLY A 55 6.60 -6.37 3.17
N ARG A 56 5.49 -5.80 2.68
CA ARG A 56 4.12 -6.19 3.11
C ARG A 56 3.76 -7.63 2.74
N GLY A 57 4.12 -8.06 1.52
CA GLY A 57 3.90 -9.45 1.09
C GLY A 57 4.74 -10.44 1.89
N GLN A 58 5.94 -10.05 2.32
CA GLN A 58 6.77 -10.82 3.24
C GLN A 58 6.18 -10.84 4.65
N LEU A 59 5.69 -9.70 5.15
CA LEU A 59 5.04 -9.59 6.46
C LEU A 59 3.84 -10.53 6.56
N PHE A 60 2.93 -10.51 5.58
CA PHE A 60 1.78 -11.42 5.59
C PHE A 60 2.20 -12.88 5.48
N ASN A 61 3.25 -13.19 4.71
CA ASN A 61 3.76 -14.55 4.59
C ASN A 61 4.40 -15.05 5.90
N LEU A 62 5.10 -14.18 6.63
CA LEU A 62 5.70 -14.47 7.92
C LEU A 62 4.61 -14.68 9.00
N LEU A 63 3.68 -13.73 9.12
CA LEU A 63 2.57 -13.80 10.07
C LEU A 63 1.65 -15.00 9.79
N GLY A 64 1.35 -15.26 8.52
CA GLY A 64 0.45 -16.34 8.13
C GLY A 64 1.07 -17.74 8.22
N ASN A 65 2.37 -17.91 7.93
CA ASN A 65 3.02 -19.23 8.01
C ASN A 65 3.68 -19.49 9.35
N THR A 66 4.53 -18.58 9.81
CA THR A 66 5.30 -18.73 11.06
C THR A 66 4.43 -18.40 12.26
N GLY A 67 3.65 -17.32 12.20
CA GLY A 67 2.71 -16.95 13.25
C GLY A 67 1.43 -17.80 13.29
N LYS A 68 1.23 -18.70 12.32
CA LYS A 68 0.01 -19.52 12.15
C LYS A 68 -1.30 -18.72 12.17
N CYS A 69 -1.26 -17.40 11.96
CA CYS A 69 -2.44 -16.53 12.00
C CYS A 69 -3.36 -16.69 10.77
N SER A 70 -3.04 -17.57 9.83
CA SER A 70 -3.77 -17.77 8.58
C SER A 70 -4.47 -19.13 8.56
N ARG A 71 -5.76 -19.14 8.21
CA ARG A 71 -6.56 -20.36 8.04
C ARG A 71 -6.12 -21.23 6.85
N LYS A 72 -5.19 -20.75 6.01
CA LYS A 72 -4.62 -21.42 4.82
C LYS A 72 -5.67 -21.94 3.82
N LYS A 73 -6.92 -21.49 3.92
CA LYS A 73 -8.00 -21.85 3.00
C LYS A 73 -7.71 -21.32 1.61
N LYS A 74 -8.14 -22.05 0.58
CA LYS A 74 -8.00 -21.63 -0.82
C LYS A 74 -8.66 -20.27 -1.01
N THR A 75 -7.97 -19.35 -1.66
CA THR A 75 -8.54 -18.06 -2.08
C THR A 75 -9.76 -18.32 -2.96
N PRO A 76 -10.91 -17.68 -2.72
CA PRO A 76 -12.08 -17.87 -3.55
C PRO A 76 -11.82 -17.31 -4.96
N ARG A 77 -12.34 -18.01 -5.98
CA ARG A 77 -12.02 -17.74 -7.39
C ARG A 77 -12.38 -16.32 -7.82
N TRP A 78 -13.47 -15.76 -7.27
CA TRP A 78 -13.94 -14.40 -7.60
C TRP A 78 -12.91 -13.32 -7.22
N MET A 79 -12.21 -13.46 -6.09
CA MET A 79 -11.15 -12.51 -5.67
C MET A 79 -9.92 -12.53 -6.57
N THR A 80 -9.69 -13.63 -7.28
CA THR A 80 -8.59 -13.76 -8.24
C THR A 80 -9.01 -13.48 -9.68
N SER A 81 -10.30 -13.22 -9.92
CA SER A 81 -10.84 -12.98 -11.25
C SER A 81 -10.30 -11.68 -11.86
N LYS A 82 -10.25 -11.61 -13.19
CA LYS A 82 -9.83 -10.39 -13.91
C LYS A 82 -10.76 -9.21 -13.55
N TYR A 83 -12.07 -9.45 -13.53
CA TYR A 83 -13.07 -8.42 -13.20
C TYR A 83 -12.83 -7.81 -11.82
N PHE A 84 -12.65 -8.62 -10.78
CA PHE A 84 -12.40 -8.11 -9.44
C PHE A 84 -11.07 -7.35 -9.35
N ARG A 85 -10.00 -7.86 -9.98
CA ARG A 85 -8.70 -7.20 -9.99
C ARG A 85 -8.74 -5.82 -10.65
N TYR A 86 -9.37 -5.70 -11.81
CA TYR A 86 -9.49 -4.43 -12.53
C TYR A 86 -10.49 -3.49 -11.86
N GLY A 87 -11.62 -4.00 -11.36
CA GLY A 87 -12.58 -3.21 -10.60
C GLY A 87 -11.95 -2.62 -9.33
N PHE A 88 -11.19 -3.44 -8.58
CA PHE A 88 -10.47 -2.98 -7.40
C PHE A 88 -9.36 -1.98 -7.75
N LEU A 89 -8.66 -2.17 -8.87
CA LEU A 89 -7.67 -1.22 -9.36
C LEU A 89 -8.30 0.14 -9.69
N ILE A 90 -9.40 0.16 -10.44
CA ILE A 90 -10.12 1.40 -10.79
C ILE A 90 -10.59 2.10 -9.52
N PHE A 91 -11.24 1.37 -8.61
CA PHE A 91 -11.67 1.90 -7.32
C PHE A 91 -10.50 2.54 -6.55
N PHE A 92 -9.37 1.84 -6.47
CA PHE A 92 -8.18 2.32 -5.78
C PHE A 92 -7.59 3.57 -6.45
N LEU A 93 -7.53 3.61 -7.79
CA LEU A 93 -7.03 4.76 -8.54
C LEU A 93 -7.94 5.99 -8.40
N THR A 94 -9.27 5.81 -8.41
CA THR A 94 -10.21 6.89 -8.14
C THR A 94 -10.01 7.46 -6.73
N MET A 95 -9.77 6.60 -5.75
CA MET A 95 -9.50 7.03 -4.38
C MET A 95 -8.16 7.75 -4.25
N PHE A 96 -7.11 7.24 -4.88
CA PHE A 96 -5.80 7.89 -4.93
C PHE A 96 -5.90 9.25 -5.64
N GLY A 97 -6.62 9.34 -6.75
CA GLY A 97 -6.87 10.60 -7.47
C GLY A 97 -7.61 11.62 -6.61
N ASN A 98 -8.66 11.20 -5.89
CA ASN A 98 -9.35 12.06 -4.94
C ASN A 98 -8.41 12.58 -3.85
N MET A 99 -7.54 11.73 -3.30
CA MET A 99 -6.56 12.13 -2.29
C MET A 99 -5.59 13.19 -2.83
N VAL A 100 -5.04 12.98 -4.03
CA VAL A 100 -4.16 13.94 -4.71
C VAL A 100 -4.90 15.26 -4.99
N PHE A 101 -6.16 15.19 -5.43
CA PHE A 101 -6.97 16.38 -5.68
C PHE A 101 -7.24 17.19 -4.40
N GLN A 102 -7.54 16.53 -3.27
CA GLN A 102 -7.67 17.22 -1.99
C GLN A 102 -6.36 17.88 -1.55
N THR A 103 -5.23 17.19 -1.76
CA THR A 103 -3.89 17.72 -1.46
C THR A 103 -3.61 18.97 -2.31
N TYR A 104 -3.95 18.93 -3.59
CA TYR A 104 -3.81 20.06 -4.51
C TYR A 104 -4.68 21.25 -4.08
N LEU A 105 -5.92 21.02 -3.65
CA LEU A 105 -6.81 22.09 -3.16
C LEU A 105 -6.26 22.78 -1.90
N VAL A 106 -5.59 22.03 -1.02
CA VAL A 106 -4.89 22.60 0.14
C VAL A 106 -3.65 23.38 -0.30
N ALA A 107 -2.89 22.86 -1.27
CA ALA A 107 -1.76 23.58 -1.86
C ALA A 107 -2.17 24.90 -2.54
N ALA A 108 -3.35 24.93 -3.17
CA ALA A 108 -3.93 26.11 -3.80
C ALA A 108 -4.58 27.09 -2.78
N GLY A 109 -4.52 26.81 -1.48
CA GLY A 109 -5.10 27.66 -0.42
C GLY A 109 -6.63 27.62 -0.35
N SER A 110 -7.30 26.77 -1.13
CA SER A 110 -8.77 26.69 -1.21
C SER A 110 -9.41 25.92 -0.05
N ARG A 111 -8.62 25.10 0.68
CA ARG A 111 -9.08 24.32 1.83
C ARG A 111 -8.04 24.33 2.95
N SER A 112 -8.52 24.35 4.19
CA SER A 112 -7.68 24.14 5.37
C SER A 112 -7.24 22.67 5.52
N LEU A 113 -6.12 22.48 6.22
CA LEU A 113 -5.57 21.17 6.58
C LEU A 113 -6.61 20.31 7.32
N LYS A 114 -6.78 19.06 6.91
CA LYS A 114 -7.63 18.07 7.60
C LYS A 114 -6.77 16.96 8.19
N GLU A 115 -6.58 16.99 9.50
CA GLU A 115 -5.82 16.01 10.30
C GLU A 115 -6.63 14.72 10.61
N VAL A 116 -7.39 14.23 9.64
CA VAL A 116 -8.30 13.09 9.83
C VAL A 116 -7.94 11.97 8.87
N LEU A 117 -7.65 10.79 9.42
CA LEU A 117 -7.47 9.57 8.63
C LEU A 117 -8.84 8.98 8.28
N LYS A 118 -9.05 8.63 7.00
CA LYS A 118 -10.25 7.94 6.52
C LYS A 118 -9.96 6.45 6.38
N LEU A 119 -10.08 5.69 7.45
CA LEU A 119 -9.94 4.23 7.44
C LEU A 119 -11.11 3.58 6.73
N PHE A 120 -10.82 2.66 5.81
CA PHE A 120 -11.83 2.03 4.94
C PHE A 120 -12.77 3.04 4.30
N TRP A 121 -12.30 4.28 4.08
CA TRP A 121 -13.03 5.36 3.42
C TRP A 121 -14.24 5.90 4.20
N THR A 122 -14.78 5.14 5.15
CA THR A 122 -15.99 5.44 5.93
C THR A 122 -15.66 5.90 7.35
N PHE A 123 -14.61 5.34 7.97
CA PHE A 123 -14.27 5.64 9.36
C PHE A 123 -13.29 6.80 9.43
N LYS A 124 -13.77 7.94 9.93
CA LYS A 124 -12.95 9.12 10.21
C LYS A 124 -12.31 8.94 11.59
N VAL A 125 -11.02 8.66 11.64
CA VAL A 125 -10.28 8.61 12.90
C VAL A 125 -9.48 9.90 13.05
N PRO A 126 -9.75 10.71 14.08
CA PRO A 126 -8.95 11.90 14.36
C PRO A 126 -7.54 11.45 14.73
N TRP A 127 -6.53 12.06 14.12
CA TRP A 127 -5.13 11.64 14.27
C TRP A 127 -4.22 12.80 14.66
N ASN A 128 -4.80 13.67 15.50
CA ASN A 128 -4.26 14.98 15.85
C ASN A 128 -2.95 14.90 16.66
N TRP A 129 -2.65 13.76 17.29
CA TRP A 129 -1.40 13.58 18.06
C TRP A 129 -0.17 13.31 17.19
N ALA A 130 -0.36 12.88 15.93
CA ALA A 130 0.75 12.52 15.04
C ALA A 130 1.27 13.70 14.20
N TYR A 131 0.76 14.90 14.45
CA TYR A 131 1.18 16.12 13.78
C TYR A 131 1.35 17.23 14.81
N SER A 132 2.60 17.56 15.12
CA SER A 132 2.97 18.59 16.09
C SER A 132 3.39 19.91 15.42
N GLY A 133 2.78 20.22 14.27
CA GLY A 133 3.23 21.30 13.39
C GLY A 133 4.51 20.93 12.62
N SER A 134 4.68 21.50 11.43
CA SER A 134 5.86 21.25 10.59
C SER A 134 6.39 22.51 9.94
N VAL A 135 7.70 22.55 9.70
CA VAL A 135 8.35 23.58 8.85
C VAL A 135 7.93 23.45 7.38
N PHE A 136 7.35 22.31 7.00
CA PHE A 136 6.86 22.03 5.66
C PHE A 136 5.48 22.63 5.41
N PRO A 137 5.15 23.00 4.15
CA PRO A 137 3.83 23.50 3.79
C PRO A 137 2.70 22.51 4.10
N ASP A 138 1.50 23.04 4.38
CA ASP A 138 0.30 22.26 4.76
C ASP A 138 -0.08 21.15 3.76
N TRP A 139 0.22 21.34 2.47
CA TRP A 139 -0.04 20.31 1.46
C TRP A 139 0.77 19.04 1.69
N VAL A 140 1.99 19.15 2.24
CA VAL A 140 2.86 18.01 2.54
C VAL A 140 2.22 17.16 3.62
N ALA A 141 1.70 17.80 4.68
CA ALA A 141 0.99 17.12 5.76
C ALA A 141 -0.35 16.53 5.26
N GLN A 142 -1.10 17.27 4.44
CA GLN A 142 -2.34 16.78 3.84
C GLN A 142 -2.13 15.53 2.98
N PHE A 143 -1.05 15.51 2.18
CA PHE A 143 -0.65 14.34 1.42
C PHE A 143 -0.31 13.17 2.35
N SER A 144 0.47 13.43 3.40
CA SER A 144 0.86 12.40 4.36
C SER A 144 -0.34 11.75 5.04
N PHE A 145 -1.33 12.53 5.51
CA PHE A 145 -2.57 11.99 6.08
C PHE A 145 -3.33 11.12 5.07
N GLY A 146 -3.50 11.63 3.85
CA GLY A 146 -4.19 10.89 2.79
C GLY A 146 -3.48 9.58 2.44
N PHE A 147 -2.16 9.63 2.26
CA PHE A 147 -1.36 8.50 1.85
C PHE A 147 -1.25 7.44 2.94
N TYR A 148 -0.99 7.86 4.18
CA TYR A 148 -0.96 6.95 5.34
C TYR A 148 -2.31 6.26 5.53
N SER A 149 -3.41 6.98 5.41
CA SER A 149 -4.77 6.42 5.48
C SER A 149 -4.99 5.33 4.43
N LEU A 150 -4.51 5.57 3.21
CA LEU A 150 -4.63 4.66 2.08
C LEU A 150 -3.76 3.40 2.30
N MET A 151 -2.52 3.58 2.73
CA MET A 151 -1.60 2.48 3.02
C MET A 151 -2.07 1.65 4.22
N LEU A 152 -2.54 2.28 5.28
CA LEU A 152 -3.04 1.62 6.49
C LEU A 152 -4.29 0.81 6.17
N THR A 153 -5.26 1.40 5.48
CA THR A 153 -6.47 0.69 5.00
C THR A 153 -6.09 -0.53 4.15
N SER A 154 -5.17 -0.38 3.21
CA SER A 154 -4.73 -1.49 2.36
C SER A 154 -4.06 -2.62 3.17
N THR A 155 -3.35 -2.27 4.24
CA THR A 155 -2.67 -3.24 5.12
C THR A 155 -3.67 -3.94 6.02
N LEU A 156 -4.67 -3.23 6.56
CA LEU A 156 -5.76 -3.82 7.35
C LEU A 156 -6.58 -4.81 6.52
N ILE A 157 -6.98 -4.45 5.29
CA ILE A 157 -7.67 -5.38 4.39
C ILE A 157 -6.75 -6.59 4.11
N GLY A 158 -5.47 -6.35 3.88
CA GLY A 158 -4.48 -7.40 3.67
C GLY A 158 -4.38 -8.39 4.84
N LEU A 159 -4.35 -7.89 6.07
CA LEU A 159 -4.34 -8.70 7.29
C LEU A 159 -5.63 -9.51 7.45
N ILE A 160 -6.80 -8.89 7.26
CA ILE A 160 -8.10 -9.59 7.34
C ILE A 160 -8.13 -10.75 6.34
N VAL A 161 -7.76 -10.48 5.09
CA VAL A 161 -7.77 -11.48 4.02
C VAL A 161 -6.71 -12.56 4.24
N MET A 162 -5.55 -12.20 4.82
CA MET A 162 -4.51 -13.15 5.23
C MET A 162 -5.01 -14.13 6.31
N VAL A 163 -5.72 -13.62 7.33
CA VAL A 163 -6.30 -14.43 8.41
C VAL A 163 -7.35 -15.41 7.85
N LEU A 164 -8.22 -14.93 6.96
CA LEU A 164 -9.31 -15.72 6.40
C LEU A 164 -8.87 -16.77 5.37
N TYR A 165 -7.87 -16.45 4.53
CA TYR A 165 -7.47 -17.28 3.39
C TYR A 165 -6.00 -17.68 3.46
N ARG A 166 -5.24 -17.55 2.36
CA ARG A 166 -3.81 -17.83 2.32
C ARG A 166 -3.00 -16.58 2.70
N PRO A 167 -1.78 -16.75 3.21
CA PRO A 167 -0.93 -15.64 3.63
C PRO A 167 -0.70 -14.57 2.54
N ARG A 168 -0.67 -14.95 1.26
CA ARG A 168 -0.47 -14.04 0.13
C ARG A 168 -1.73 -13.73 -0.67
N THR A 169 -2.92 -13.92 -0.10
CA THR A 169 -4.17 -13.68 -0.83
C THR A 169 -4.35 -12.22 -1.23
N TRP A 170 -3.95 -11.26 -0.38
CA TRP A 170 -3.94 -9.82 -0.73
C TRP A 170 -3.13 -9.53 -1.98
N CYS A 171 -1.94 -10.13 -2.10
CA CYS A 171 -1.06 -9.93 -3.25
C CYS A 171 -1.70 -10.38 -4.58
N ALA A 172 -2.73 -11.23 -4.53
CA ALA A 172 -3.41 -11.72 -5.72
C ALA A 172 -4.32 -10.67 -6.39
N PHE A 173 -4.76 -9.63 -5.67
CA PHE A 173 -5.59 -8.55 -6.22
C PHE A 173 -5.08 -7.15 -5.83
N CYS A 174 -3.90 -7.07 -5.24
CA CYS A 174 -3.23 -5.82 -4.93
C CYS A 174 -3.14 -4.92 -6.18
N PRO A 175 -3.50 -3.63 -6.09
CA PRO A 175 -3.49 -2.71 -7.22
C PRO A 175 -2.09 -2.57 -7.81
N MET A 176 -1.05 -2.53 -6.97
CA MET A 176 0.36 -2.48 -7.40
C MET A 176 0.77 -3.71 -8.19
N GLY A 177 0.34 -4.90 -7.75
CA GLY A 177 0.62 -6.14 -8.48
C GLY A 177 -0.09 -6.18 -9.84
N THR A 178 -1.27 -5.58 -9.91
CA THR A 178 -2.05 -5.48 -11.17
C THR A 178 -1.44 -4.46 -12.12
N MET A 179 -1.02 -3.29 -11.63
CA MET A 179 -0.32 -2.27 -12.44
C MET A 179 1.02 -2.78 -12.98
N THR A 180 1.87 -3.35 -12.13
CA THR A 180 3.14 -3.94 -12.59
C THR A 180 2.92 -5.06 -13.62
N GLN A 181 1.87 -5.88 -13.45
CA GLN A 181 1.50 -6.88 -14.45
C GLN A 181 1.10 -6.25 -15.79
N LEU A 182 0.34 -5.15 -15.77
CA LEU A 182 -0.04 -4.44 -17.00
C LEU A 182 1.19 -3.89 -17.71
N ILE A 183 2.09 -3.21 -16.98
CA ILE A 183 3.33 -2.67 -17.52
C ILE A 183 4.17 -3.77 -18.17
N CYS A 184 4.37 -4.89 -17.48
CA CYS A 184 5.15 -6.01 -18.02
C CYS A 184 4.51 -6.62 -19.28
N LYS A 185 3.17 -6.70 -19.33
CA LYS A 185 2.46 -7.22 -20.52
C LYS A 185 2.52 -6.28 -21.71
N LEU A 186 2.46 -4.97 -21.46
CA LEU A 186 2.61 -3.96 -22.51
C LEU A 186 4.03 -3.99 -23.09
N LYS A 187 5.04 -4.11 -22.22
CA LYS A 187 6.44 -4.27 -22.65
C LYS A 187 6.66 -5.52 -23.51
N ALA A 188 6.19 -6.68 -23.03
CA ALA A 188 6.30 -7.93 -23.77
C ALA A 188 5.46 -8.00 -25.07
N LYS A 189 4.61 -7.02 -25.35
CA LYS A 189 3.89 -6.89 -26.62
C LYS A 189 4.61 -5.93 -27.60
N ASN A 190 5.44 -5.03 -27.06
CA ASN A 190 6.18 -4.04 -27.82
C ASN A 190 7.61 -4.50 -28.18
N ASP A 191 8.14 -5.51 -27.46
CA ASP A 191 9.34 -6.28 -27.82
C ASP A 191 8.96 -7.44 -28.76
#